data_AF-A0A5J5DBT8-F1
#
_entry.id   AF-A0A5J5DBT8-F1
#
_cell.length_a   1.000
_cell.length_b   1.000
_cell.length_c   1.000
_cell.angle_alpha   90.00
_cell.angle_beta   90.00
_cell.angle_gamma   90.00
#
_symmetry.space_group_name_H-M   'P 1'
#
loop_
_entity.id
_entity.type
_entity.pdbx_description
1 polymer ?
#
loop_
_entity_poly.entity_id
_entity_poly.type
_entity_poly.pdbx_seq_one_letter_code
_entity_poly.pdbx_strand_id
1 'polypeptide(L)'
;MANLWPDVKEQNGDNKKDEKSLTGNHKRITREERSASGIWHQHSPTAPPLVLRHRRTDILAILGWKQNSSVFPTGSAHLGISPGNNIGTMAEHLSQSELDYPFKLLEYFNGFRVIFSACELGVFDLLLRSQEPLSAQHVARELSTSVDGMERLLDALVGIEILEVETTDGIALYSSTDVANLYLAKGSGKSLHDMIIYQSQTIYPLWNNMVDAVRRKLRANISIFIISRVQTEVCCFPPRREGKNQNEKTFGLPPEDIFQAIYRSEEERLKFMGLMNSSWVLDGHDIVTAFSLSCFQEIVDLGGCTGALAREMAKAYPSSSVTVLDLPQIVETAQKHFSQEDDTVLFQSGDFFSGEIPPADLYVLARILHDWPEEKCLTLLRKIYDTCKPGGGVLLVEAMLFENRRGPVMAQIFSLNMLVQTEGRERPPSEYIRILNQTGFRNVQVCRTGKSYDAILAIR
;
A
#
# COMPACT_ATOMS: atom_id res chain seq x y z
N MET A 1 -28.93 -24.30 53.19
CA MET A 1 -29.67 -25.46 52.64
C MET A 1 -28.77 -26.02 51.54
N ALA A 2 -28.26 -27.25 51.60
CA ALA A 2 -28.99 -28.54 51.52
C ALA A 2 -29.70 -28.66 50.15
N ASN A 3 -29.41 -29.59 49.22
CA ASN A 3 -28.74 -30.93 49.23
C ASN A 3 -28.23 -31.26 47.77
N LEU A 4 -27.44 -32.29 47.40
CA LEU A 4 -26.73 -33.42 48.08
C LEU A 4 -25.61 -34.03 47.15
N TRP A 5 -24.90 -35.07 47.64
CA TRP A 5 -24.07 -36.09 46.91
C TRP A 5 -24.98 -37.16 46.22
N PRO A 6 -24.56 -38.18 45.41
CA PRO A 6 -23.22 -38.77 45.14
C PRO A 6 -22.80 -38.81 43.62
N ASP A 7 -21.62 -39.22 43.11
CA ASP A 7 -20.41 -40.01 43.52
C ASP A 7 -20.32 -41.44 42.90
N VAL A 8 -19.12 -42.04 42.85
CA VAL A 8 -18.78 -43.46 42.49
C VAL A 8 -18.79 -43.80 40.96
N LYS A 9 -17.80 -44.44 40.30
CA LYS A 9 -16.53 -45.10 40.73
C LYS A 9 -15.45 -45.19 39.62
N GLU A 10 -14.22 -45.50 40.04
CA GLU A 10 -13.05 -45.95 39.24
C GLU A 10 -13.25 -47.31 38.53
N GLN A 11 -12.41 -47.61 37.53
CA GLN A 11 -11.68 -48.90 37.50
C GLN A 11 -10.34 -48.81 36.73
N ASN A 12 -9.36 -49.60 37.16
CA ASN A 12 -7.98 -49.62 36.65
C ASN A 12 -7.79 -50.64 35.50
N GLY A 13 -6.73 -50.45 34.69
CA GLY A 13 -6.36 -51.34 33.59
C GLY A 13 -4.89 -51.20 33.14
N ASP A 14 -3.94 -51.41 34.06
CA ASP A 14 -2.48 -51.41 33.75
C ASP A 14 -2.06 -52.67 32.98
N ASN A 15 -1.28 -52.50 31.91
CA ASN A 15 -0.29 -53.52 31.53
C ASN A 15 0.85 -52.95 30.66
N LYS A 16 2.03 -53.57 30.77
CA LYS A 16 3.32 -53.10 30.24
C LYS A 16 3.84 -54.01 29.12
N LYS A 17 5.07 -53.68 28.65
CA LYS A 17 6.06 -54.53 27.95
C LYS A 17 6.01 -54.51 26.41
N ASP A 18 7.13 -54.55 25.68
CA ASP A 18 8.56 -54.49 26.08
C ASP A 18 9.41 -53.83 24.96
N GLU A 19 10.70 -53.59 25.26
CA GLU A 19 11.68 -52.91 24.39
C GLU A 19 12.11 -53.73 23.15
N LYS A 20 12.64 -53.04 22.11
CA LYS A 20 14.08 -53.15 21.75
C LYS A 20 14.59 -52.15 20.71
N SER A 21 15.90 -51.95 20.73
CA SER A 21 16.72 -51.06 19.88
C SER A 21 17.64 -51.86 18.94
N LEU A 22 18.39 -51.14 18.08
CA LEU A 22 19.68 -51.46 17.36
C LEU A 22 19.66 -50.68 16.01
N THR A 23 20.34 -49.55 15.79
CA THR A 23 21.80 -49.28 15.57
C THR A 23 22.45 -50.06 14.42
N GLY A 24 23.13 -49.40 13.46
CA GLY A 24 23.91 -50.13 12.43
C GLY A 24 24.48 -49.42 11.17
N ASN A 25 25.31 -48.39 11.31
CA ASN A 25 26.45 -47.99 10.42
C ASN A 25 26.42 -48.01 8.85
N HIS A 26 26.80 -46.85 8.30
CA HIS A 26 27.79 -46.60 7.22
C HIS A 26 27.86 -47.45 5.92
N LYS A 27 27.90 -46.75 4.77
CA LYS A 27 29.17 -46.47 4.04
C LYS A 27 29.08 -45.34 3.00
N ARG A 28 30.26 -44.88 2.54
CA ARG A 28 30.50 -43.77 1.58
C ARG A 28 31.63 -44.22 0.64
N ILE A 29 31.44 -44.15 -0.68
CA ILE A 29 32.44 -44.33 -1.77
C ILE A 29 31.75 -43.99 -3.12
N THR A 30 32.46 -43.94 -4.25
CA THR A 30 33.04 -42.70 -4.82
C THR A 30 33.74 -43.00 -6.16
N ARG A 31 33.39 -42.23 -7.20
CA ARG A 31 34.20 -41.88 -8.39
C ARG A 31 34.36 -42.91 -9.54
N GLU A 32 34.80 -42.36 -10.67
CA GLU A 32 35.23 -42.91 -11.96
C GLU A 32 34.09 -43.40 -12.88
N GLU A 33 33.96 -43.05 -14.17
CA GLU A 33 34.79 -42.53 -15.30
C GLU A 33 34.97 -43.56 -16.44
N ARG A 34 35.16 -43.03 -17.67
CA ARG A 34 35.28 -43.71 -18.98
C ARG A 34 33.95 -44.19 -19.59
N SER A 35 33.50 -43.84 -20.81
CA SER A 35 34.08 -43.40 -22.12
C SER A 35 34.31 -44.52 -23.14
N ALA A 36 33.51 -44.56 -24.22
CA ALA A 36 33.92 -45.00 -25.56
C ALA A 36 32.90 -44.62 -26.65
N SER A 37 33.39 -44.44 -27.87
CA SER A 37 32.68 -44.32 -29.16
C SER A 37 31.83 -45.56 -29.51
N GLY A 38 30.85 -45.51 -30.43
CA GLY A 38 30.40 -44.43 -31.33
C GLY A 38 29.69 -44.99 -32.58
N ILE A 39 29.99 -44.44 -33.77
CA ILE A 39 29.45 -44.79 -35.11
C ILE A 39 28.15 -44.05 -35.49
N TRP A 40 28.04 -43.73 -36.79
CA TRP A 40 27.07 -42.83 -37.42
C TRP A 40 25.93 -43.59 -38.11
N HIS A 41 24.76 -42.96 -38.25
CA HIS A 41 24.00 -42.98 -39.51
C HIS A 41 23.22 -41.67 -39.71
N GLN A 42 23.02 -41.27 -40.96
CA GLN A 42 22.38 -40.01 -41.34
C GLN A 42 20.87 -40.18 -41.52
N HIS A 43 20.07 -39.24 -41.03
CA HIS A 43 18.83 -38.79 -41.68
C HIS A 43 18.51 -37.34 -41.27
N SER A 44 17.83 -36.60 -42.15
CA SER A 44 17.65 -35.14 -42.05
C SER A 44 16.64 -34.74 -40.97
N PRO A 45 16.89 -33.66 -40.19
CA PRO A 45 15.89 -33.12 -39.27
C PRO A 45 14.85 -32.28 -40.02
N THR A 46 13.57 -32.60 -39.87
CA THR A 46 12.47 -31.66 -40.12
C THR A 46 12.47 -30.58 -39.03
N ALA A 47 12.43 -29.30 -39.41
CA ALA A 47 12.46 -28.22 -38.44
C ALA A 47 11.18 -28.15 -37.58
N PRO A 48 11.27 -27.83 -36.28
CA PRO A 48 10.11 -27.46 -35.48
C PRO A 48 9.54 -26.10 -35.92
N PRO A 49 8.24 -25.81 -35.68
CA PRO A 49 7.64 -24.53 -36.02
C PRO A 49 8.27 -23.36 -35.24
N LEU A 50 8.32 -22.18 -35.86
CA LEU A 50 8.90 -20.97 -35.24
C LEU A 50 7.98 -20.43 -34.14
N VAL A 51 8.51 -20.36 -32.92
CA VAL A 51 7.93 -19.52 -31.85
C VAL A 51 8.26 -18.05 -32.16
N LEU A 52 7.26 -17.31 -32.66
CA LEU A 52 7.38 -15.88 -32.99
C LEU A 52 7.39 -14.99 -31.74
N ARG A 53 8.49 -15.06 -30.97
CA ARG A 53 8.81 -14.04 -29.93
C ARG A 53 9.02 -12.67 -30.59
N HIS A 54 7.96 -11.88 -30.64
CA HIS A 54 8.00 -10.50 -31.10
C HIS A 54 8.88 -9.67 -30.15
N ARG A 55 10.03 -9.20 -30.64
CA ARG A 55 10.84 -8.22 -29.92
C ARG A 55 10.29 -6.82 -30.17
N ARG A 56 10.38 -5.93 -29.16
CA ARG A 56 10.03 -4.51 -29.27
C ARG A 56 10.80 -3.84 -30.42
N THR A 57 10.14 -3.64 -31.59
CA THR A 57 10.72 -2.84 -32.69
C THR A 57 9.68 -2.16 -33.60
N ASP A 58 8.51 -2.75 -33.84
CA ASP A 58 7.65 -2.38 -34.99
C ASP A 58 6.55 -1.33 -34.74
N ILE A 59 6.67 -0.50 -33.69
CA ILE A 59 5.75 0.63 -33.45
C ILE A 59 6.12 1.87 -34.28
N LEU A 60 7.39 2.04 -34.68
CA LEU A 60 7.88 3.24 -35.37
C LEU A 60 7.43 3.37 -36.83
N ALA A 61 6.89 2.31 -37.44
CA ALA A 61 6.52 2.31 -38.87
C ALA A 61 5.21 3.05 -39.18
N ILE A 62 4.31 3.21 -38.20
CA ILE A 62 2.91 3.59 -38.44
C ILE A 62 2.72 5.10 -38.69
N LEU A 63 3.67 5.97 -38.29
CA LEU A 63 3.51 7.43 -38.36
C LEU A 63 4.22 8.13 -39.53
N GLY A 64 4.84 7.40 -40.46
CA GLY A 64 5.04 7.86 -41.85
C GLY A 64 6.01 9.03 -42.12
N TRP A 65 6.86 9.44 -41.18
CA TRP A 65 7.82 10.55 -41.40
C TRP A 65 9.09 10.11 -42.14
N LYS A 66 9.15 10.35 -43.46
CA LYS A 66 10.41 10.34 -44.21
C LYS A 66 11.12 11.69 -44.09
N GLN A 67 12.22 11.75 -43.33
CA GLN A 67 13.16 12.87 -43.41
C GLN A 67 13.86 12.85 -44.77
N ASN A 68 13.57 13.83 -45.62
CA ASN A 68 14.23 14.01 -46.92
C ASN A 68 15.20 15.19 -46.83
N SER A 69 16.49 14.91 -46.66
CA SER A 69 17.53 15.92 -46.40
C SER A 69 18.29 16.29 -47.68
N SER A 70 18.01 17.49 -48.23
CA SER A 70 18.71 17.98 -49.43
C SER A 70 18.94 19.50 -49.45
N VAL A 71 20.21 19.87 -49.27
CA VAL A 71 20.92 21.02 -49.90
C VAL A 71 20.40 22.46 -49.59
N PHE A 72 21.24 23.22 -48.87
CA PHE A 72 21.17 24.69 -48.78
C PHE A 72 21.57 25.38 -50.10
N PRO A 73 21.12 26.63 -50.32
CA PRO A 73 22.09 27.71 -50.54
C PRO A 73 21.89 28.93 -49.62
N THR A 74 22.95 29.74 -49.52
CA THR A 74 23.06 30.93 -48.65
C THR A 74 22.47 32.20 -49.27
N GLY A 75 21.90 33.12 -48.47
CA GLY A 75 21.52 34.45 -48.96
C GLY A 75 21.04 35.47 -47.92
N SER A 76 21.95 36.38 -47.53
CA SER A 76 21.75 37.67 -46.83
C SER A 76 20.98 37.69 -45.49
N ALA A 77 21.05 38.84 -44.79
CA ALA A 77 20.56 39.02 -43.42
C ALA A 77 19.71 40.28 -43.29
N HIS A 78 18.69 40.23 -42.44
CA HIS A 78 18.04 41.41 -41.88
C HIS A 78 17.71 41.17 -40.39
N LEU A 79 17.90 42.21 -39.58
CA LEU A 79 17.62 42.21 -38.15
C LEU A 79 16.10 42.19 -37.92
N GLY A 80 15.59 41.09 -37.37
CA GLY A 80 14.20 40.94 -36.94
C GLY A 80 14.15 40.31 -35.55
N ILE A 81 13.31 40.84 -34.66
CA ILE A 81 13.21 40.40 -33.26
C ILE A 81 12.61 38.99 -33.22
N SER A 82 13.41 37.99 -32.84
CA SER A 82 12.91 36.63 -32.62
C SER A 82 12.16 36.54 -31.28
N PRO A 83 10.91 36.02 -31.25
CA PRO A 83 10.36 35.51 -29.99
C PRO A 83 11.21 34.32 -29.53
N GLY A 84 11.43 34.20 -28.22
CA GLY A 84 12.35 33.22 -27.64
C GLY A 84 11.85 31.78 -27.77
N ASN A 85 12.11 31.14 -28.92
CA ASN A 85 11.64 29.80 -29.26
C ASN A 85 12.51 28.70 -28.59
N ASN A 86 12.69 28.84 -27.28
CA ASN A 86 13.66 28.12 -26.44
C ASN A 86 13.25 26.67 -26.11
N ILE A 87 12.38 26.08 -26.95
CA ILE A 87 11.84 24.72 -26.78
C ILE A 87 12.65 23.72 -27.62
N GLY A 88 13.04 24.10 -28.85
CA GLY A 88 13.81 23.21 -29.75
C GLY A 88 15.18 22.84 -29.17
N THR A 89 15.85 23.79 -28.52
CA THR A 89 17.15 23.63 -27.87
C THR A 89 17.11 22.77 -26.60
N MET A 90 15.94 22.42 -26.06
CA MET A 90 15.86 21.55 -24.87
C MET A 90 16.05 20.07 -25.22
N ALA A 91 15.64 19.64 -26.42
CA ALA A 91 15.69 18.23 -26.81
C ALA A 91 17.12 17.73 -27.12
N GLU A 92 18.01 18.63 -27.56
CA GLU A 92 19.38 18.32 -27.99
C GLU A 92 20.33 17.91 -26.83
N HIS A 93 19.85 17.95 -25.58
CA HIS A 93 20.61 17.62 -24.37
C HIS A 93 19.96 16.51 -23.52
N LEU A 94 18.85 15.93 -23.96
CA LEU A 94 18.16 14.87 -23.22
C LEU A 94 18.73 13.48 -23.57
N SER A 95 18.84 12.63 -22.56
CA SER A 95 19.10 11.20 -22.77
C SER A 95 17.90 10.51 -23.43
N GLN A 96 18.12 9.37 -24.09
CA GLN A 96 17.00 8.56 -24.64
C GLN A 96 15.95 8.25 -23.56
N SER A 97 16.39 7.94 -22.33
CA SER A 97 15.51 7.69 -21.18
C SER A 97 14.59 8.86 -20.80
N GLU A 98 14.97 10.10 -21.13
CA GLU A 98 14.17 11.32 -20.95
C GLU A 98 13.32 11.64 -22.20
N LEU A 99 13.82 11.33 -23.41
CA LEU A 99 13.03 11.39 -24.65
C LEU A 99 11.89 10.37 -24.64
N ASP A 100 12.06 9.23 -23.96
CA ASP A 100 11.02 8.21 -23.72
C ASP A 100 9.99 8.65 -22.64
N TYR A 101 10.25 9.74 -21.89
CA TYR A 101 9.41 10.14 -20.75
C TYR A 101 7.94 10.43 -21.10
N PRO A 102 7.59 11.02 -22.26
CA PRO A 102 6.20 11.17 -22.68
C PRO A 102 5.48 9.83 -22.86
N PHE A 103 6.16 8.78 -23.33
CA PHE A 103 5.59 7.44 -23.45
C PHE A 103 5.38 6.82 -22.06
N LYS A 104 6.36 6.94 -21.16
CA LYS A 104 6.23 6.48 -19.76
C LYS A 104 5.06 7.16 -19.04
N LEU A 105 4.83 8.45 -19.26
CA LEU A 105 3.66 9.16 -18.73
C LEU A 105 2.34 8.58 -19.24
N LEU A 106 2.26 8.20 -20.52
CA LEU A 106 1.08 7.54 -21.11
C LEU A 106 0.92 6.10 -20.61
N GLU A 107 2.01 5.36 -20.43
CA GLU A 107 2.01 4.02 -19.82
C GLU A 107 1.47 4.07 -18.39
N TYR A 108 2.00 4.96 -17.54
CA TYR A 108 1.51 5.13 -16.17
C TYR A 108 0.03 5.57 -16.12
N PHE A 109 -0.38 6.56 -16.93
CA PHE A 109 -1.73 7.11 -16.87
C PHE A 109 -2.81 6.08 -17.30
N ASN A 110 -2.49 5.21 -18.27
CA ASN A 110 -3.43 4.22 -18.77
C ASN A 110 -3.32 2.86 -18.05
N GLY A 111 -2.11 2.43 -17.68
CA GLY A 111 -1.86 1.11 -17.06
C GLY A 111 -2.59 0.93 -15.72
N PHE A 112 -2.59 1.93 -14.84
CA PHE A 112 -3.35 1.85 -13.59
C PHE A 112 -4.85 1.67 -13.83
N ARG A 113 -5.42 2.34 -14.84
CA ARG A 113 -6.86 2.21 -15.18
C ARG A 113 -7.21 0.80 -15.66
N VAL A 114 -6.34 0.19 -16.47
CA VAL A 114 -6.49 -1.19 -16.95
C VAL A 114 -6.50 -2.17 -15.77
N ILE A 115 -5.56 -2.04 -14.83
CA ILE A 115 -5.49 -2.88 -13.62
C ILE A 115 -6.73 -2.67 -12.74
N PHE A 116 -7.15 -1.43 -12.52
CA PHE A 116 -8.30 -1.11 -11.67
C PHE A 116 -9.59 -1.76 -12.21
N SER A 117 -9.87 -1.61 -13.51
CA SER A 117 -11.03 -2.25 -14.15
C SER A 117 -10.95 -3.78 -14.12
N ALA A 118 -9.75 -4.37 -14.25
CA ALA A 118 -9.58 -5.83 -14.16
C ALA A 118 -9.82 -6.38 -12.74
N CYS A 119 -9.39 -5.66 -11.69
CA CYS A 119 -9.71 -5.99 -10.30
C CYS A 119 -11.20 -5.79 -9.99
N GLU A 120 -11.81 -4.69 -10.44
CA GLU A 120 -13.25 -4.42 -10.24
C GLU A 120 -14.16 -5.44 -10.93
N LEU A 121 -13.77 -5.93 -12.11
CA LEU A 121 -14.49 -6.98 -12.84
C LEU A 121 -14.21 -8.41 -12.32
N GLY A 122 -13.24 -8.60 -11.42
CA GLY A 122 -12.89 -9.93 -10.89
C GLY A 122 -12.14 -10.84 -11.86
N VAL A 123 -11.43 -10.27 -12.85
CA VAL A 123 -10.71 -11.03 -13.91
C VAL A 123 -9.67 -11.99 -13.30
N PHE A 124 -8.86 -11.50 -12.35
CA PHE A 124 -7.80 -12.29 -11.72
C PHE A 124 -8.34 -13.45 -10.87
N ASP A 125 -9.46 -13.25 -10.16
CA ASP A 125 -10.11 -14.30 -9.38
C ASP A 125 -10.74 -15.39 -10.26
N LEU A 126 -11.28 -15.04 -11.43
CA LEU A 126 -11.77 -16.02 -12.40
C LEU A 126 -10.63 -16.86 -12.98
N LEU A 127 -9.55 -16.20 -13.43
CA LEU A 127 -8.38 -16.89 -14.01
C LEU A 127 -7.69 -17.81 -12.99
N LEU A 128 -7.46 -17.32 -11.76
CA LEU A 128 -6.89 -18.11 -10.67
C LEU A 128 -7.77 -19.32 -10.29
N ARG A 129 -9.09 -19.14 -10.27
CA ARG A 129 -10.05 -20.23 -9.99
C ARG A 129 -10.09 -21.27 -11.11
N SER A 130 -9.88 -20.87 -12.36
CA SER A 130 -9.99 -21.78 -13.51
C SER A 130 -8.80 -22.73 -13.66
N GLN A 131 -7.61 -22.35 -13.19
CA GLN A 131 -6.34 -23.10 -13.31
C GLN A 131 -5.88 -23.41 -14.76
N GLU A 132 -6.67 -23.05 -15.77
CA GLU A 132 -6.41 -23.22 -17.21
C GLU A 132 -6.57 -21.87 -17.94
N PRO A 133 -5.84 -21.65 -19.06
CA PRO A 133 -6.00 -20.44 -19.87
C PRO A 133 -7.42 -20.30 -20.48
N LEU A 134 -8.05 -19.13 -20.30
CA LEU A 134 -9.43 -18.88 -20.73
C LEU A 134 -9.51 -17.96 -21.96
N SER A 135 -10.43 -18.23 -22.88
CA SER A 135 -10.68 -17.30 -24.01
C SER A 135 -11.46 -16.06 -23.54
N ALA A 136 -11.27 -14.94 -24.24
CA ALA A 136 -12.00 -13.70 -23.96
C ALA A 136 -13.53 -13.87 -23.99
N GLN A 137 -14.04 -14.76 -24.85
CA GLN A 137 -15.48 -15.09 -24.89
C GLN A 137 -15.97 -15.86 -23.65
N HIS A 138 -15.12 -16.69 -23.03
CA HIS A 138 -15.44 -17.34 -21.77
C HIS A 138 -15.40 -16.34 -20.61
N VAL A 139 -14.31 -15.57 -20.48
CA VAL A 139 -14.14 -14.54 -19.45
C VAL A 139 -15.30 -13.53 -19.50
N ALA A 140 -15.68 -13.06 -20.69
CA ALA A 140 -16.78 -12.13 -20.88
C ALA A 140 -18.13 -12.73 -20.45
N ARG A 141 -18.36 -14.02 -20.67
CA ARG A 141 -19.60 -14.72 -20.28
C ARG A 141 -19.72 -14.83 -18.77
N GLU A 142 -18.69 -15.36 -18.10
CA GLU A 142 -18.70 -15.56 -16.65
C GLU A 142 -18.81 -14.24 -15.89
N LEU A 143 -18.17 -13.18 -16.38
CA LEU A 143 -18.19 -11.85 -15.77
C LEU A 143 -19.33 -10.96 -16.28
N SER A 144 -20.24 -11.48 -17.13
CA SER A 144 -21.40 -10.76 -17.69
C SER A 144 -21.04 -9.43 -18.41
N THR A 145 -19.98 -9.44 -19.21
CA THR A 145 -19.46 -8.27 -19.96
C THR A 145 -19.52 -8.45 -21.49
N SER A 146 -19.24 -7.38 -22.24
CA SER A 146 -19.11 -7.45 -23.71
C SER A 146 -17.81 -8.14 -24.12
N VAL A 147 -17.86 -9.07 -25.08
CA VAL A 147 -16.68 -9.78 -25.60
C VAL A 147 -15.60 -8.83 -26.10
N ASP A 148 -15.91 -7.87 -27.00
CA ASP A 148 -14.95 -6.86 -27.51
C ASP A 148 -14.25 -6.09 -26.37
N GLY A 149 -15.03 -5.58 -25.41
CA GLY A 149 -14.49 -4.82 -24.27
C GLY A 149 -13.61 -5.67 -23.34
N MET A 150 -13.91 -6.96 -23.19
CA MET A 150 -13.11 -7.87 -22.37
C MET A 150 -11.84 -8.33 -23.10
N GLU A 151 -11.94 -8.71 -24.37
CA GLU A 151 -10.81 -9.07 -25.24
C GLU A 151 -9.76 -7.94 -25.25
N ARG A 152 -10.20 -6.70 -25.47
CA ARG A 152 -9.34 -5.51 -25.46
C ARG A 152 -8.79 -5.14 -24.07
N LEU A 153 -9.45 -5.56 -22.99
CA LEU A 153 -8.94 -5.40 -21.63
C LEU A 153 -7.85 -6.44 -21.33
N LEU A 154 -8.07 -7.69 -21.73
CA LEU A 154 -7.11 -8.80 -21.59
C LEU A 154 -5.85 -8.54 -22.43
N ASP A 155 -5.99 -8.12 -23.69
CA ASP A 155 -4.88 -7.71 -24.55
C ASP A 155 -4.09 -6.54 -23.95
N ALA A 156 -4.75 -5.57 -23.31
CA ALA A 156 -4.09 -4.47 -22.63
C ALA A 156 -3.31 -4.94 -21.39
N LEU A 157 -3.82 -5.92 -20.64
CA LEU A 157 -3.13 -6.54 -19.50
C LEU A 157 -1.91 -7.37 -19.94
N VAL A 158 -1.99 -8.05 -21.08
CA VAL A 158 -0.83 -8.71 -21.72
C VAL A 158 0.20 -7.68 -22.16
N GLY A 159 -0.25 -6.56 -22.75
CA GLY A 159 0.61 -5.46 -23.18
C GLY A 159 1.37 -4.74 -22.05
N ILE A 160 0.93 -4.90 -20.79
CA ILE A 160 1.65 -4.44 -19.59
C ILE A 160 2.24 -5.58 -18.74
N GLU A 161 2.40 -6.77 -19.34
CA GLU A 161 3.12 -7.93 -18.77
C GLU A 161 2.50 -8.48 -17.45
N ILE A 162 1.18 -8.34 -17.27
CA ILE A 162 0.42 -8.83 -16.10
C ILE A 162 -0.28 -10.17 -16.39
N LEU A 163 -0.85 -10.31 -17.58
CA LEU A 163 -1.38 -11.57 -18.10
C LEU A 163 -0.45 -12.14 -19.17
N GLU A 164 -0.51 -13.44 -19.39
CA GLU A 164 0.09 -14.13 -20.52
C GLU A 164 -1.01 -14.55 -21.51
N VAL A 165 -0.64 -14.80 -22.77
CA VAL A 165 -1.56 -15.28 -23.81
C VAL A 165 -0.90 -16.33 -24.69
N GLU A 166 -1.63 -17.42 -24.90
CA GLU A 166 -1.28 -18.47 -25.86
C GLU A 166 -2.32 -18.47 -27.00
N THR A 167 -1.95 -19.01 -28.17
CA THR A 167 -2.86 -19.15 -29.31
C THR A 167 -2.98 -20.60 -29.74
N THR A 168 -4.15 -21.18 -29.51
CA THR A 168 -4.47 -22.58 -29.83
C THR A 168 -5.61 -22.61 -30.83
N ASP A 169 -5.42 -23.28 -31.97
CA ASP A 169 -6.38 -23.37 -33.09
C ASP A 169 -6.93 -22.00 -33.58
N GLY A 170 -6.13 -20.94 -33.43
CA GLY A 170 -6.50 -19.56 -33.78
C GLY A 170 -7.29 -18.80 -32.72
N ILE A 171 -7.53 -19.40 -31.54
CA ILE A 171 -8.20 -18.78 -30.39
C ILE A 171 -7.12 -18.27 -29.42
N ALA A 172 -7.23 -17.02 -28.99
CA ALA A 172 -6.43 -16.47 -27.89
C ALA A 172 -6.95 -16.99 -26.54
N LEU A 173 -6.05 -17.55 -25.74
CA LEU A 173 -6.32 -18.07 -24.41
C LEU A 173 -5.41 -17.34 -23.40
N TYR A 174 -6.01 -16.70 -22.41
CA TYR A 174 -5.33 -15.82 -21.47
C TYR A 174 -5.14 -16.50 -20.11
N SER A 175 -3.97 -16.34 -19.52
CA SER A 175 -3.63 -16.81 -18.18
C SER A 175 -3.09 -15.67 -17.32
N SER A 176 -3.18 -15.81 -16.00
CA SER A 176 -2.70 -14.82 -15.04
C SER A 176 -1.36 -15.27 -14.46
N THR A 177 -0.36 -14.37 -14.49
CA THR A 177 0.99 -14.66 -13.98
C THR A 177 0.98 -14.96 -12.48
N ASP A 178 1.97 -15.69 -11.98
CA ASP A 178 2.12 -15.98 -10.53
C ASP A 178 2.10 -14.71 -9.67
N VAL A 179 2.68 -13.60 -10.18
CA VAL A 179 2.69 -12.31 -9.49
C VAL A 179 1.30 -11.66 -9.47
N ALA A 180 0.57 -11.71 -10.59
CA ALA A 180 -0.82 -11.25 -10.65
C ALA A 180 -1.74 -12.09 -9.76
N ASN A 181 -1.57 -13.42 -9.75
CA ASN A 181 -2.30 -14.32 -8.85
C ASN A 181 -2.01 -14.02 -7.37
N LEU A 182 -0.74 -13.74 -7.03
CA LEU A 182 -0.33 -13.49 -5.65
C LEU A 182 -0.81 -12.13 -5.11
N TYR A 183 -0.90 -11.09 -5.95
CA TYR A 183 -1.16 -9.71 -5.50
C TYR A 183 -2.46 -9.07 -6.03
N LEU A 184 -3.05 -9.54 -7.12
CA LEU A 184 -4.22 -8.91 -7.76
C LEU A 184 -5.52 -9.71 -7.63
N ALA A 185 -5.45 -11.04 -7.47
CA ALA A 185 -6.61 -11.87 -7.13
C ALA A 185 -7.00 -11.67 -5.65
N LYS A 186 -8.29 -11.46 -5.36
CA LYS A 186 -8.81 -11.24 -4.01
C LYS A 186 -8.64 -12.46 -3.10
N GLY A 187 -8.69 -13.67 -3.66
CA GLY A 187 -8.52 -14.92 -2.91
C GLY A 187 -7.12 -15.17 -2.33
N SER A 188 -6.11 -14.35 -2.67
CA SER A 188 -4.73 -14.52 -2.19
C SER A 188 -4.52 -13.98 -0.77
N GLY A 189 -3.82 -14.76 0.07
CA GLY A 189 -3.33 -14.31 1.38
C GLY A 189 -2.28 -13.18 1.34
N LYS A 190 -1.86 -12.74 0.14
CA LYS A 190 -1.04 -11.53 -0.09
C LYS A 190 -1.73 -10.50 -0.99
N SER A 191 -3.05 -10.56 -1.11
CA SER A 191 -3.78 -9.68 -2.03
C SER A 191 -3.69 -8.20 -1.69
N LEU A 192 -3.50 -7.39 -2.73
CA LEU A 192 -3.63 -5.93 -2.73
C LEU A 192 -4.96 -5.50 -3.38
N HIS A 193 -5.88 -6.44 -3.65
CA HIS A 193 -7.16 -6.17 -4.33
C HIS A 193 -7.96 -5.06 -3.63
N ASP A 194 -8.20 -5.16 -2.32
CA ASP A 194 -8.96 -4.15 -1.59
C ASP A 194 -8.27 -2.76 -1.58
N MET A 195 -6.94 -2.73 -1.54
CA MET A 195 -6.15 -1.50 -1.73
C MET A 195 -6.36 -0.89 -3.12
N ILE A 196 -6.40 -1.71 -4.18
CA ILE A 196 -6.64 -1.29 -5.56
C ILE A 196 -8.09 -0.77 -5.72
N ILE A 197 -9.07 -1.46 -5.15
CA ILE A 197 -10.49 -1.05 -5.16
C ILE A 197 -10.66 0.31 -4.46
N TYR A 198 -10.10 0.50 -3.26
CA TYR A 198 -10.19 1.80 -2.56
C TYR A 198 -9.45 2.93 -3.32
N GLN A 199 -8.29 2.61 -3.92
CA GLN A 199 -7.55 3.56 -4.75
C GLN A 199 -8.35 3.99 -6.01
N SER A 200 -9.05 3.04 -6.65
CA SER A 200 -9.92 3.27 -7.80
C SER A 200 -11.18 4.07 -7.45
N GLN A 201 -11.92 3.62 -6.43
CA GLN A 201 -13.28 4.10 -6.15
C GLN A 201 -13.33 5.30 -5.21
N THR A 202 -12.30 5.53 -4.40
CA THR A 202 -12.31 6.59 -3.37
C THR A 202 -11.18 7.60 -3.61
N ILE A 203 -9.93 7.16 -3.73
CA ILE A 203 -8.79 8.09 -3.91
C ILE A 203 -8.80 8.78 -5.28
N TYR A 204 -8.99 8.03 -6.37
CA TYR A 204 -8.97 8.62 -7.72
C TYR A 204 -10.06 9.69 -7.92
N PRO A 205 -11.33 9.51 -7.48
CA PRO A 205 -12.34 10.57 -7.48
C PRO A 205 -11.97 11.80 -6.65
N LEU A 206 -11.40 11.61 -5.45
CA LEU A 206 -10.89 12.69 -4.61
C LEU A 206 -9.76 13.49 -5.31
N TRP A 207 -8.87 12.81 -6.05
CA TRP A 207 -7.78 13.44 -6.78
C TRP A 207 -8.23 14.33 -7.93
N ASN A 208 -9.43 14.15 -8.50
CA ASN A 208 -10.00 15.13 -9.44
C ASN A 208 -10.16 16.53 -8.80
N ASN A 209 -10.25 16.61 -7.47
CA ASN A 209 -10.32 17.85 -6.71
C ASN A 209 -8.94 18.36 -6.20
N MET A 210 -7.83 17.67 -6.50
CA MET A 210 -6.47 18.04 -6.06
C MET A 210 -6.08 19.48 -6.44
N VAL A 211 -6.43 19.92 -7.66
CA VAL A 211 -6.16 21.28 -8.14
C VAL A 211 -6.87 22.33 -7.28
N ASP A 212 -8.08 22.04 -6.79
CA ASP A 212 -8.81 22.92 -5.89
C ASP A 212 -8.31 22.82 -4.45
N ALA A 213 -7.88 21.64 -3.98
CA ALA A 213 -7.24 21.48 -2.67
C ALA A 213 -5.99 22.36 -2.53
N VAL A 214 -5.15 22.39 -3.57
CA VAL A 214 -3.96 23.25 -3.66
C VAL A 214 -4.32 24.75 -3.78
N ARG A 215 -5.49 25.09 -4.34
CA ARG A 215 -5.94 26.49 -4.53
C ARG A 215 -6.76 27.07 -3.38
N ARG A 216 -7.45 26.25 -2.57
CA ARG A 216 -8.52 26.66 -1.63
C ARG A 216 -8.01 27.37 -0.34
N LYS A 217 -7.39 28.52 -0.53
CA LYS A 217 -7.04 29.48 0.52
C LYS A 217 -8.25 30.37 0.88
N LEU A 218 -8.95 30.02 1.97
CA LEU A 218 -9.89 30.87 2.75
C LEU A 218 -10.90 31.75 1.97
N ARG A 219 -12.15 31.29 1.90
CA ARG A 219 -13.35 32.16 1.88
C ARG A 219 -14.04 32.15 3.26
N ALA A 220 -13.34 32.63 4.28
CA ALA A 220 -13.95 33.04 5.55
C ALA A 220 -13.48 34.46 5.89
N ASN A 221 -14.37 35.24 6.51
CA ASN A 221 -14.12 36.59 7.02
C ASN A 221 -13.72 37.66 5.98
N ILE A 222 -14.57 37.83 4.95
CA ILE A 222 -14.82 39.17 4.37
C ILE A 222 -16.29 39.52 4.61
N SER A 223 -16.58 39.82 5.87
CA SER A 223 -17.78 40.47 6.40
C SER A 223 -17.44 40.95 7.81
N ILE A 224 -18.06 42.05 8.25
CA ILE A 224 -17.79 42.71 9.55
C ILE A 224 -16.37 43.33 9.65
N PHE A 225 -16.17 44.50 9.03
CA PHE A 225 -15.79 45.74 9.74
C PHE A 225 -15.74 46.94 8.78
N ILE A 226 -16.78 47.77 8.77
CA ILE A 226 -16.75 49.13 8.19
C ILE A 226 -17.28 50.11 9.23
N ILE A 227 -16.53 50.31 10.31
CA ILE A 227 -16.74 51.39 11.29
C ILE A 227 -15.39 51.98 11.71
N SER A 228 -15.23 53.28 11.45
CA SER A 228 -14.36 54.26 12.14
C SER A 228 -12.83 54.02 12.30
N ARG A 229 -12.07 54.77 11.49
CA ARG A 229 -10.91 55.63 11.86
C ARG A 229 -9.66 55.05 12.56
N VAL A 230 -8.55 55.18 11.82
CA VAL A 230 -7.29 55.89 12.20
C VAL A 230 -6.27 55.21 13.16
N GLN A 231 -5.01 55.28 12.72
CA GLN A 231 -3.73 55.06 13.42
C GLN A 231 -3.27 53.63 13.76
N THR A 232 -2.09 53.31 13.22
CA THR A 232 -0.92 52.61 13.83
C THR A 232 -1.18 51.82 15.12
N GLU A 233 -0.77 50.55 15.23
CA GLU A 233 0.63 50.10 15.01
C GLU A 233 0.77 48.56 14.83
N VAL A 234 2.00 48.07 14.58
CA VAL A 234 2.46 46.65 14.60
C VAL A 234 1.57 45.57 13.95
N CYS A 235 1.96 45.10 12.76
CA CYS A 235 1.55 43.79 12.23
C CYS A 235 2.70 42.77 12.33
N CYS A 236 2.53 41.75 13.19
CA CYS A 236 3.43 40.59 13.26
C CYS A 236 3.40 39.76 11.96
N PHE A 237 4.42 38.92 11.76
CA PHE A 237 4.44 37.96 10.66
C PHE A 237 3.21 37.03 10.70
N PRO A 238 2.45 36.88 9.60
CA PRO A 238 1.27 36.01 9.58
C PRO A 238 1.67 34.52 9.61
N PRO A 239 0.79 33.64 10.15
CA PRO A 239 1.07 32.21 10.26
C PRO A 239 1.23 31.52 8.90
N ARG A 240 1.81 30.31 8.94
CA ARG A 240 1.99 29.46 7.75
C ARG A 240 0.62 29.05 7.17
N ARG A 241 0.63 28.74 5.88
CA ARG A 241 -0.57 28.44 5.09
C ARG A 241 -0.74 26.93 5.01
N GLU A 242 -1.84 26.41 5.51
CA GLU A 242 -2.19 24.99 5.47
C GLU A 242 -3.56 24.81 4.79
N GLY A 243 -3.83 23.62 4.26
CA GLY A 243 -4.94 23.34 3.34
C GLY A 243 -6.22 22.86 4.02
N LYS A 244 -7.14 22.30 3.23
CA LYS A 244 -8.36 21.64 3.71
C LYS A 244 -8.70 20.41 2.85
N ASN A 245 -9.28 19.39 3.48
CA ASN A 245 -9.83 18.22 2.79
C ASN A 245 -10.94 18.58 1.78
N GLN A 246 -11.27 17.63 0.90
CA GLN A 246 -12.25 17.80 -0.20
C GLN A 246 -13.46 16.86 -0.07
N ASN A 247 -13.72 16.32 1.12
CA ASN A 247 -14.78 15.34 1.37
C ASN A 247 -16.17 15.94 1.06
N GLU A 248 -16.42 17.18 1.48
CA GLU A 248 -17.64 17.94 1.17
C GLU A 248 -17.87 18.09 -0.34
N LYS A 249 -16.83 18.44 -1.12
CA LYS A 249 -16.95 18.65 -2.57
C LYS A 249 -17.14 17.33 -3.34
N THR A 250 -16.64 16.23 -2.80
CA THR A 250 -16.59 14.93 -3.50
C THR A 250 -17.77 14.02 -3.14
N PHE A 251 -18.23 14.07 -1.88
CA PHE A 251 -19.26 13.18 -1.34
C PHE A 251 -20.45 13.92 -0.70
N GLY A 252 -20.45 15.26 -0.66
CA GLY A 252 -21.57 16.06 -0.15
C GLY A 252 -21.71 16.11 1.38
N LEU A 253 -20.72 15.61 2.11
CA LEU A 253 -20.76 15.50 3.58
C LEU A 253 -20.17 16.75 4.27
N PRO A 254 -20.73 17.19 5.42
CA PRO A 254 -20.16 18.32 6.17
C PRO A 254 -18.72 18.00 6.63
N PRO A 255 -17.85 19.02 6.79
CA PRO A 255 -16.43 18.83 7.10
C PRO A 255 -16.15 18.51 8.58
N GLU A 256 -17.18 18.13 9.36
CA GLU A 256 -17.06 17.82 10.78
C GLU A 256 -16.88 16.30 10.96
N ASP A 257 -15.77 15.92 11.58
CA ASP A 257 -15.23 14.55 11.70
C ASP A 257 -14.80 13.89 10.36
N ILE A 258 -13.48 13.85 10.14
CA ILE A 258 -12.81 13.22 8.99
C ILE A 258 -13.28 11.76 8.82
N PHE A 259 -13.37 11.02 9.92
CA PHE A 259 -13.60 9.57 9.88
C PHE A 259 -15.06 9.21 9.62
N GLN A 260 -16.02 10.09 9.93
CA GLN A 260 -17.41 9.91 9.50
C GLN A 260 -17.57 10.00 7.98
N ALA A 261 -16.76 10.81 7.29
CA ALA A 261 -16.78 10.87 5.82
C ALA A 261 -16.17 9.63 5.14
N ILE A 262 -15.20 8.99 5.80
CA ILE A 262 -14.59 7.72 5.36
C ILE A 262 -15.54 6.55 5.66
N TYR A 263 -16.05 6.45 6.89
CA TYR A 263 -16.89 5.35 7.37
C TYR A 263 -18.39 5.54 7.08
N ARG A 264 -18.74 6.32 6.05
CA ARG A 264 -20.11 6.77 5.72
C ARG A 264 -21.12 5.65 5.39
N SER A 265 -20.64 4.43 5.16
CA SER A 265 -21.45 3.21 5.04
C SER A 265 -20.62 2.00 5.50
N GLU A 266 -21.27 0.85 5.74
CA GLU A 266 -20.55 -0.41 6.00
C GLU A 266 -19.64 -0.80 4.82
N GLU A 267 -20.09 -0.56 3.58
CA GLU A 267 -19.32 -0.82 2.36
C GLU A 267 -18.03 0.02 2.28
N GLU A 268 -18.12 1.34 2.47
CA GLU A 268 -16.94 2.22 2.40
C GLU A 268 -15.99 2.00 3.58
N ARG A 269 -16.55 1.69 4.77
CA ARG A 269 -15.77 1.25 5.94
C ARG A 269 -15.00 -0.04 5.65
N LEU A 270 -15.65 -1.04 5.04
CA LEU A 270 -15.00 -2.29 4.64
C LEU A 270 -13.89 -2.06 3.60
N LYS A 271 -14.10 -1.20 2.58
CA LYS A 271 -13.04 -0.87 1.60
C LYS A 271 -11.84 -0.21 2.26
N PHE A 272 -12.06 0.74 3.19
CA PHE A 272 -10.97 1.38 3.94
C PHE A 272 -10.22 0.37 4.83
N MET A 273 -10.95 -0.49 5.54
CA MET A 273 -10.36 -1.54 6.39
C MET A 273 -9.55 -2.54 5.55
N GLY A 274 -10.03 -2.90 4.35
CA GLY A 274 -9.29 -3.72 3.38
C GLY A 274 -8.00 -3.06 2.89
N LEU A 275 -8.01 -1.76 2.57
CA LEU A 275 -6.79 -0.98 2.28
C LEU A 275 -5.79 -1.04 3.44
N MET A 276 -6.24 -0.76 4.67
CA MET A 276 -5.39 -0.80 5.86
C MET A 276 -4.79 -2.20 6.07
N ASN A 277 -5.58 -3.25 5.87
CA ASN A 277 -5.14 -4.65 5.95
C ASN A 277 -4.08 -4.99 4.88
N SER A 278 -4.36 -4.73 3.59
CA SER A 278 -3.43 -5.00 2.48
C SER A 278 -2.12 -4.21 2.59
N SER A 279 -2.12 -3.04 3.22
CA SER A 279 -0.91 -2.22 3.40
C SER A 279 0.20 -2.98 4.18
N TRP A 280 -0.18 -3.77 5.19
CA TRP A 280 0.77 -4.50 6.03
C TRP A 280 1.32 -5.78 5.39
N VAL A 281 0.75 -6.23 4.27
CA VAL A 281 1.26 -7.39 3.48
C VAL A 281 2.66 -7.13 2.92
N LEU A 282 2.98 -5.88 2.60
CA LEU A 282 4.26 -5.48 1.99
C LEU A 282 5.32 -5.06 3.02
N ASP A 283 4.87 -4.43 4.10
CA ASP A 283 5.73 -3.65 5.01
C ASP A 283 5.67 -4.14 6.48
N GLY A 284 4.68 -4.97 6.85
CA GLY A 284 4.43 -5.36 8.24
C GLY A 284 5.61 -6.06 8.90
N HIS A 285 6.20 -7.06 8.23
CA HIS A 285 7.34 -7.80 8.79
C HIS A 285 8.58 -6.91 9.02
N ASP A 286 8.91 -6.04 8.07
CA ASP A 286 10.05 -5.12 8.18
C ASP A 286 9.81 -4.07 9.29
N ILE A 287 8.57 -3.68 9.53
CA ILE A 287 8.18 -2.77 10.61
C ILE A 287 8.29 -3.43 11.99
N VAL A 288 7.72 -4.64 12.19
CA VAL A 288 7.74 -5.30 13.51
C VAL A 288 9.13 -5.80 13.92
N THR A 289 10.04 -5.96 12.96
CA THR A 289 11.45 -6.33 13.17
C THR A 289 12.42 -5.15 13.12
N ALA A 290 11.95 -3.92 12.82
CA ALA A 290 12.77 -2.70 12.72
C ALA A 290 13.51 -2.36 14.04
N PHE A 291 12.97 -2.80 15.17
CA PHE A 291 13.57 -2.77 16.49
C PHE A 291 13.31 -4.11 17.20
N SER A 292 14.12 -4.48 18.19
CA SER A 292 13.82 -5.62 19.07
C SER A 292 12.78 -5.20 20.10
N LEU A 293 11.54 -5.69 19.96
CA LEU A 293 10.41 -5.36 20.85
C LEU A 293 10.21 -6.38 21.98
N SER A 294 11.04 -7.43 22.08
CA SER A 294 10.85 -8.58 22.98
C SER A 294 10.97 -8.25 24.48
N CYS A 295 11.25 -7.01 24.86
CA CYS A 295 11.23 -6.53 26.24
C CYS A 295 9.84 -6.04 26.69
N PHE A 296 8.94 -5.73 25.75
CA PHE A 296 7.57 -5.32 26.04
C PHE A 296 6.69 -6.57 26.10
N GLN A 297 5.87 -6.73 27.14
CA GLN A 297 5.01 -7.92 27.29
C GLN A 297 3.55 -7.59 26.99
N GLU A 298 3.08 -6.41 27.38
CA GLU A 298 1.79 -5.87 26.96
C GLU A 298 1.98 -4.81 25.86
N ILE A 299 1.38 -5.05 24.69
CA ILE A 299 1.42 -4.16 23.51
C ILE A 299 0.00 -3.71 23.17
N VAL A 300 -0.22 -2.41 22.96
CA VAL A 300 -1.51 -1.86 22.49
C VAL A 300 -1.35 -1.15 21.15
N ASP A 301 -2.09 -1.59 20.14
CA ASP A 301 -2.14 -1.01 18.79
C ASP A 301 -3.31 -0.01 18.69
N LEU A 302 -2.98 1.29 18.79
CA LEU A 302 -3.96 2.38 18.86
C LEU A 302 -4.39 2.78 17.44
N GLY A 303 -5.64 2.46 17.07
CA GLY A 303 -6.10 2.55 15.69
C GLY A 303 -5.67 1.38 14.81
N GLY A 304 -5.39 0.21 15.41
CA GLY A 304 -4.93 -1.00 14.72
C GLY A 304 -5.92 -1.60 13.71
N CYS A 305 -7.13 -1.04 13.58
CA CYS A 305 -8.08 -1.30 12.50
C CYS A 305 -8.49 -2.78 12.40
N THR A 306 -8.01 -3.52 11.38
CA THR A 306 -8.30 -4.96 11.22
C THR A 306 -7.47 -5.87 12.12
N GLY A 307 -6.49 -5.32 12.85
CA GLY A 307 -5.50 -6.06 13.63
C GLY A 307 -4.39 -6.71 12.79
N ALA A 308 -4.23 -6.35 11.52
CA ALA A 308 -3.21 -6.93 10.65
C ALA A 308 -1.77 -6.70 11.15
N LEU A 309 -1.42 -5.49 11.59
CA LEU A 309 -0.09 -5.22 12.15
C LEU A 309 0.09 -5.90 13.52
N ALA A 310 -0.93 -5.86 14.38
CA ALA A 310 -0.97 -6.58 15.64
C ALA A 310 -0.75 -8.11 15.47
N ARG A 311 -1.34 -8.73 14.44
CA ARG A 311 -1.11 -10.16 14.12
C ARG A 311 0.32 -10.45 13.66
N GLU A 312 0.95 -9.54 12.90
CA GLU A 312 2.39 -9.68 12.58
C GLU A 312 3.28 -9.50 13.82
N MET A 313 2.91 -8.62 14.77
CA MET A 313 3.60 -8.50 16.06
C MET A 313 3.46 -9.76 16.91
N ALA A 314 2.26 -10.33 17.02
CA ALA A 314 2.03 -11.57 17.77
C ALA A 314 2.82 -12.76 17.20
N LYS A 315 2.94 -12.86 15.86
CA LYS A 315 3.79 -13.86 15.19
C LYS A 315 5.29 -13.64 15.45
N ALA A 316 5.74 -12.38 15.43
CA ALA A 316 7.15 -12.03 15.65
C ALA A 316 7.56 -12.15 17.14
N TYR A 317 6.64 -11.94 18.07
CA TYR A 317 6.88 -11.96 19.51
C TYR A 317 5.82 -12.80 20.26
N PRO A 318 5.80 -14.15 20.12
CA PRO A 318 4.73 -15.01 20.68
C PRO A 318 4.65 -15.10 22.22
N SER A 319 5.49 -14.36 22.94
CA SER A 319 5.41 -14.18 24.40
C SER A 319 4.73 -12.87 24.82
N SER A 320 4.39 -12.00 23.86
CA SER A 320 3.76 -10.71 24.11
C SER A 320 2.25 -10.79 23.86
N SER A 321 1.48 -10.22 24.79
CA SER A 321 0.06 -9.91 24.62
C SER A 321 -0.07 -8.69 23.71
N VAL A 322 -0.97 -8.76 22.72
CA VAL A 322 -1.22 -7.65 21.77
C VAL A 322 -2.71 -7.35 21.72
N THR A 323 -3.08 -6.10 22.01
CA THR A 323 -4.46 -5.62 22.01
C THR A 323 -4.65 -4.49 21.00
N VAL A 324 -5.59 -4.62 20.07
CA VAL A 324 -6.05 -3.53 19.19
C VAL A 324 -7.07 -2.68 19.94
N LEU A 325 -6.86 -1.36 19.99
CA LEU A 325 -7.85 -0.39 20.46
C LEU A 325 -8.35 0.46 19.28
N ASP A 326 -9.62 0.32 18.93
CA ASP A 326 -10.24 1.09 17.83
C ASP A 326 -11.70 1.45 18.14
N LEU A 327 -12.33 2.28 17.31
CA LEU A 327 -13.71 2.71 17.50
C LEU A 327 -14.68 1.51 17.47
N PRO A 328 -15.79 1.53 18.24
CA PRO A 328 -16.66 0.36 18.39
C PRO A 328 -17.13 -0.27 17.07
N GLN A 329 -17.52 0.55 16.09
CA GLN A 329 -17.94 0.11 14.76
C GLN A 329 -16.80 -0.45 13.89
N ILE A 330 -15.54 -0.11 14.18
CA ILE A 330 -14.36 -0.69 13.53
C ILE A 330 -14.04 -2.04 14.15
N VAL A 331 -14.04 -2.14 15.49
CA VAL A 331 -13.85 -3.41 16.21
C VAL A 331 -14.91 -4.44 15.83
N GLU A 332 -16.19 -4.07 15.81
CA GLU A 332 -17.29 -4.95 15.35
C GLU A 332 -17.05 -5.46 13.92
N THR A 333 -16.61 -4.57 13.02
CA THR A 333 -16.35 -4.93 11.61
C THR A 333 -15.09 -5.80 11.47
N ALA A 334 -14.06 -5.55 12.27
CA ALA A 334 -12.84 -6.36 12.31
C ALA A 334 -13.16 -7.78 12.79
N GLN A 335 -13.89 -7.90 13.90
CA GLN A 335 -14.32 -9.19 14.46
C GLN A 335 -15.23 -9.97 13.49
N LYS A 336 -16.11 -9.28 12.77
CA LYS A 336 -17.07 -9.88 11.83
C LYS A 336 -16.45 -10.32 10.48
N HIS A 337 -15.41 -9.64 9.99
CA HIS A 337 -14.89 -9.82 8.62
C HIS A 337 -13.39 -10.14 8.50
N PHE A 338 -12.59 -9.93 9.54
CA PHE A 338 -11.12 -10.04 9.49
C PHE A 338 -10.51 -10.95 10.58
N SER A 339 -11.33 -11.54 11.46
CA SER A 339 -10.90 -12.55 12.44
C SER A 339 -10.28 -13.78 11.78
N GLN A 340 -9.39 -14.46 12.50
CA GLN A 340 -8.78 -15.74 12.11
C GLN A 340 -9.05 -16.78 13.21
N GLU A 341 -9.12 -18.07 12.87
CA GLU A 341 -9.51 -19.12 13.85
C GLU A 341 -8.51 -19.25 15.02
N ASP A 342 -7.21 -19.04 14.74
CA ASP A 342 -6.11 -19.04 15.70
C ASP A 342 -5.68 -17.62 16.13
N ASP A 343 -6.56 -16.61 16.05
CA ASP A 343 -6.17 -15.22 16.35
C ASP A 343 -5.90 -15.02 17.85
N THR A 344 -4.66 -14.61 18.17
CA THR A 344 -4.19 -14.31 19.54
C THR A 344 -4.31 -12.83 19.89
N VAL A 345 -4.70 -11.98 18.93
CA VAL A 345 -4.87 -10.54 19.14
C VAL A 345 -6.20 -10.25 19.85
N LEU A 346 -6.12 -9.54 20.97
CA LEU A 346 -7.29 -9.04 21.67
C LEU A 346 -7.82 -7.77 20.98
N PHE A 347 -9.13 -7.54 21.05
CA PHE A 347 -9.75 -6.33 20.51
C PHE A 347 -10.54 -5.61 21.61
N GLN A 348 -10.31 -4.32 21.76
CA GLN A 348 -11.03 -3.44 22.68
C GLN A 348 -11.62 -2.24 21.93
N SER A 349 -12.88 -1.92 22.22
CA SER A 349 -13.58 -0.77 21.66
C SER A 349 -13.31 0.50 22.46
N GLY A 350 -12.91 1.60 21.82
CA GLY A 350 -12.74 2.90 22.45
C GLY A 350 -12.25 4.00 21.51
N ASP A 351 -12.44 5.27 21.91
CA ASP A 351 -11.78 6.42 21.30
C ASP A 351 -10.55 6.80 22.11
N PHE A 352 -9.35 6.75 21.50
CA PHE A 352 -8.10 7.10 22.18
C PHE A 352 -7.97 8.60 22.51
N PHE A 353 -8.76 9.50 21.93
CA PHE A 353 -8.82 10.91 22.36
C PHE A 353 -9.70 11.10 23.60
N SER A 354 -10.97 10.68 23.59
CA SER A 354 -11.92 10.95 24.69
C SER A 354 -12.04 9.85 25.75
N GLY A 355 -11.86 8.58 25.39
CA GLY A 355 -12.00 7.42 26.28
C GLY A 355 -10.73 7.09 27.08
N GLU A 356 -10.67 5.91 27.70
CA GLU A 356 -9.47 5.44 28.41
C GLU A 356 -8.54 4.65 27.47
N ILE A 357 -7.23 4.79 27.68
CA ILE A 357 -6.20 4.00 26.98
C ILE A 357 -5.74 2.87 27.92
N PRO A 358 -5.73 1.59 27.49
CA PRO A 358 -5.32 0.46 28.34
C PRO A 358 -3.85 0.53 28.77
N PRO A 359 -3.47 0.06 29.98
CA PRO A 359 -2.12 0.16 30.50
C PRO A 359 -1.14 -0.87 29.90
N ALA A 360 -0.45 -0.48 28.83
CA ALA A 360 0.57 -1.28 28.12
C ALA A 360 2.02 -0.93 28.50
N ASP A 361 2.95 -1.78 28.08
CA ASP A 361 4.40 -1.53 28.08
C ASP A 361 4.85 -0.86 26.77
N LEU A 362 4.20 -1.18 25.64
CA LEU A 362 4.41 -0.54 24.34
C LEU A 362 3.08 -0.07 23.74
N TYR A 363 3.05 1.15 23.21
CA TYR A 363 1.95 1.64 22.39
C TYR A 363 2.37 1.79 20.94
N VAL A 364 1.60 1.26 20.01
CA VAL A 364 1.83 1.40 18.58
C VAL A 364 0.88 2.47 18.03
N LEU A 365 1.42 3.36 17.22
CA LEU A 365 0.69 4.37 16.46
C LEU A 365 1.09 4.22 15.00
N ALA A 366 0.38 3.35 14.29
CA ALA A 366 0.67 3.04 12.90
C ALA A 366 -0.26 3.79 11.96
N ARG A 367 0.29 4.79 11.24
CA ARG A 367 -0.46 5.69 10.35
C ARG A 367 -1.58 6.44 11.08
N ILE A 368 -1.24 7.08 12.20
CA ILE A 368 -2.21 7.79 13.06
C ILE A 368 -1.83 9.27 13.19
N LEU A 369 -0.56 9.60 13.36
CA LEU A 369 -0.16 11.00 13.52
C LEU A 369 -0.21 11.74 12.19
N HIS A 370 -0.17 11.05 11.05
CA HIS A 370 -0.25 11.68 9.74
C HIS A 370 -1.64 12.26 9.39
N ASP A 371 -2.73 11.78 10.01
CA ASP A 371 -4.09 12.32 9.80
C ASP A 371 -4.33 13.69 10.48
N TRP A 372 -3.55 13.99 11.52
CA TRP A 372 -3.87 15.03 12.49
C TRP A 372 -2.91 16.24 12.49
N PRO A 373 -3.39 17.43 12.90
CA PRO A 373 -2.54 18.58 13.21
C PRO A 373 -1.65 18.32 14.44
N GLU A 374 -0.60 19.10 14.61
CA GLU A 374 0.44 18.88 15.63
C GLU A 374 -0.11 18.97 17.06
N GLU A 375 -1.11 19.81 17.31
CA GLU A 375 -1.80 19.97 18.59
C GLU A 375 -2.54 18.70 19.03
N LYS A 376 -3.22 18.01 18.10
CA LYS A 376 -3.85 16.70 18.37
C LYS A 376 -2.78 15.62 18.59
N CYS A 377 -1.70 15.62 17.80
CA CYS A 377 -0.57 14.69 17.98
C CYS A 377 0.06 14.82 19.38
N LEU A 378 0.33 16.05 19.82
CA LEU A 378 0.86 16.36 21.15
C LEU A 378 -0.12 15.98 22.27
N THR A 379 -1.43 16.10 22.04
CA THR A 379 -2.46 15.71 23.02
C THR A 379 -2.50 14.20 23.22
N LEU A 380 -2.54 13.43 22.12
CA LEU A 380 -2.53 11.96 22.15
C LEU A 380 -1.23 11.43 22.77
N LEU A 381 -0.07 11.89 22.31
CA LEU A 381 1.23 11.43 22.80
C LEU A 381 1.49 11.82 24.27
N ARG A 382 0.87 12.89 24.80
CA ARG A 382 0.89 13.21 26.24
C ARG A 382 0.11 12.17 27.03
N LYS A 383 -1.12 11.89 26.60
CA LYS A 383 -2.01 10.89 27.24
C LYS A 383 -1.36 9.50 27.29
N ILE A 384 -0.74 9.08 26.18
CA ILE A 384 0.03 7.83 26.10
C ILE A 384 1.24 7.87 27.05
N TYR A 385 2.01 8.97 27.07
CA TYR A 385 3.14 9.13 28.00
C TYR A 385 2.70 9.02 29.47
N ASP A 386 1.55 9.60 29.83
CA ASP A 386 1.04 9.58 31.20
C ASP A 386 0.61 8.17 31.64
N THR A 387 -0.06 7.40 30.77
CA THR A 387 -0.47 6.00 31.02
C THR A 387 0.68 4.98 30.94
N CYS A 388 1.68 5.21 30.09
CA CYS A 388 2.81 4.29 29.88
C CYS A 388 3.65 4.09 31.15
N LYS A 389 4.07 2.86 31.46
CA LYS A 389 4.94 2.59 32.63
C LYS A 389 6.36 3.15 32.37
N PRO A 390 7.13 3.59 33.39
CA PRO A 390 8.55 3.93 33.20
C PRO A 390 9.33 2.77 32.60
N GLY A 391 10.17 3.03 31.59
CA GLY A 391 10.83 2.00 30.79
C GLY A 391 9.97 1.36 29.69
N GLY A 392 8.66 1.61 29.67
CA GLY A 392 7.79 1.37 28.51
C GLY A 392 8.04 2.39 27.40
N GLY A 393 7.34 2.25 26.27
CA GLY A 393 7.57 3.12 25.11
C GLY A 393 6.39 3.32 24.16
N VAL A 394 6.68 4.04 23.08
CA VAL A 394 5.79 4.27 21.94
C VAL A 394 6.54 3.99 20.64
N LEU A 395 5.90 3.24 19.73
CA LEU A 395 6.37 2.92 18.39
C LEU A 395 5.47 3.64 17.37
N LEU A 396 6.03 4.62 16.67
CA LEU A 396 5.37 5.27 15.54
C LEU A 396 5.72 4.51 14.26
N VAL A 397 4.74 4.29 13.39
CA VAL A 397 4.94 3.72 12.05
C VAL A 397 4.31 4.65 11.02
N GLU A 398 5.14 5.38 10.28
CA GLU A 398 4.73 6.53 9.47
C GLU A 398 5.58 6.65 8.19
N ALA A 399 5.06 7.29 7.14
CA ALA A 399 5.77 7.42 5.86
C ALA A 399 6.68 8.66 5.84
N MET A 400 7.82 8.57 6.55
CA MET A 400 8.66 9.73 6.82
C MET A 400 9.27 10.39 5.57
N LEU A 401 9.09 11.71 5.46
CA LEU A 401 9.82 12.54 4.49
C LEU A 401 11.34 12.57 4.79
N PHE A 402 12.15 12.93 3.81
CA PHE A 402 13.52 13.39 4.04
C PHE A 402 13.51 14.74 4.78
N GLU A 403 14.58 15.09 5.49
CA GLU A 403 14.68 16.34 6.26
C GLU A 403 14.49 17.62 5.41
N ASN A 404 14.90 17.59 4.15
CA ASN A 404 14.66 18.67 3.18
C ASN A 404 13.24 18.68 2.57
N ARG A 405 12.39 17.71 2.95
CA ARG A 405 11.02 17.44 2.46
C ARG A 405 10.92 17.16 0.96
N ARG A 406 12.02 16.75 0.31
CA ARG A 406 12.13 16.43 -1.12
C ARG A 406 12.36 14.94 -1.35
N GLY A 407 11.34 14.16 -1.04
CA GLY A 407 11.33 12.70 -1.13
C GLY A 407 11.13 12.02 0.24
N PRO A 408 11.03 10.68 0.27
CA PRO A 408 10.87 9.80 -0.89
C PRO A 408 9.53 10.08 -1.60
N VAL A 409 9.42 9.75 -2.89
CA VAL A 409 8.24 10.12 -3.71
C VAL A 409 6.95 9.53 -3.14
N MET A 410 7.01 8.31 -2.59
CA MET A 410 5.89 7.65 -1.89
C MET A 410 5.32 8.53 -0.76
N ALA A 411 6.17 9.00 0.16
CA ALA A 411 5.79 9.89 1.25
C ALA A 411 5.29 11.26 0.76
N GLN A 412 5.79 11.76 -0.37
CA GLN A 412 5.26 13.00 -0.95
C GLN A 412 3.86 12.80 -1.54
N ILE A 413 3.58 11.66 -2.18
CA ILE A 413 2.24 11.27 -2.65
C ILE A 413 1.29 11.06 -1.46
N PHE A 414 1.73 10.39 -0.39
CA PHE A 414 0.93 10.23 0.82
C PHE A 414 0.66 11.58 1.50
N SER A 415 1.61 12.51 1.54
CA SER A 415 1.36 13.86 2.05
C SER A 415 0.35 14.66 1.21
N LEU A 416 0.17 14.32 -0.08
CA LEU A 416 -0.91 14.87 -0.91
C LEU A 416 -2.24 14.16 -0.67
N ASN A 417 -2.24 12.86 -0.40
CA ASN A 417 -3.43 12.13 0.08
C ASN A 417 -3.94 12.71 1.41
N MET A 418 -3.04 13.01 2.35
CA MET A 418 -3.37 13.66 3.63
C MET A 418 -4.01 15.04 3.42
N LEU A 419 -3.43 15.87 2.55
CA LEU A 419 -3.98 17.19 2.19
C LEU A 419 -5.41 17.14 1.62
N VAL A 420 -5.76 16.07 0.90
CA VAL A 420 -7.07 15.92 0.25
C VAL A 420 -8.12 15.26 1.15
N GLN A 421 -7.73 14.38 2.07
CA GLN A 421 -8.66 13.61 2.92
C GLN A 421 -8.75 14.11 4.37
N THR A 422 -7.65 14.62 4.94
CA THR A 422 -7.45 14.74 6.40
C THR A 422 -7.18 16.18 6.86
N GLU A 423 -6.69 16.37 8.09
CA GLU A 423 -6.16 17.64 8.61
C GLU A 423 -4.62 17.66 8.71
N GLY A 424 -3.95 16.53 8.47
CA GLY A 424 -2.53 16.35 8.75
C GLY A 424 -1.59 16.32 7.53
N ARG A 425 -0.43 15.69 7.71
CA ARG A 425 0.66 15.58 6.73
C ARG A 425 1.67 14.51 7.12
N GLU A 426 2.43 14.03 6.13
CA GLU A 426 3.70 13.36 6.38
C GLU A 426 4.76 14.35 6.89
N ARG A 427 5.70 13.84 7.69
CA ARG A 427 6.69 14.67 8.40
C ARG A 427 8.10 14.05 8.29
N PRO A 428 9.17 14.85 8.41
CA PRO A 428 10.53 14.32 8.52
C PRO A 428 10.82 13.78 9.93
N PRO A 429 11.83 12.90 10.10
CA PRO A 429 12.23 12.36 11.41
C PRO A 429 12.39 13.43 12.49
N SER A 430 13.04 14.56 12.19
CA SER A 430 13.25 15.65 13.15
C SER A 430 11.97 16.26 13.72
N GLU A 431 10.84 16.20 12.99
CA GLU A 431 9.55 16.72 13.45
C GLU A 431 8.89 15.73 14.43
N TYR A 432 8.93 14.42 14.14
CA TYR A 432 8.49 13.40 15.11
C TYR A 432 9.36 13.37 16.37
N ILE A 433 10.69 13.44 16.22
CA ILE A 433 11.65 13.51 17.34
C ILE A 433 11.33 14.73 18.22
N ARG A 434 11.01 15.90 17.64
CA ARG A 434 10.60 17.09 18.40
C ARG A 434 9.32 16.83 19.20
N ILE A 435 8.28 16.33 18.55
CA ILE A 435 6.94 16.12 19.14
C ILE A 435 7.05 15.12 20.30
N LEU A 436 7.73 13.99 20.12
CA LEU A 436 7.98 12.98 21.16
C LEU A 436 8.73 13.56 22.37
N ASN A 437 9.79 14.35 22.13
CA ASN A 437 10.53 14.98 23.23
C ASN A 437 9.71 16.05 23.98
N GLN A 438 8.75 16.70 23.31
CA GLN A 438 7.84 17.69 23.90
C GLN A 438 6.71 17.08 24.74
N THR A 439 6.30 15.84 24.48
CA THR A 439 5.32 15.14 25.34
C THR A 439 5.94 14.47 26.55
N GLY A 440 7.20 14.01 26.43
CA GLY A 440 8.00 13.55 27.57
C GLY A 440 9.01 12.46 27.23
N PHE A 441 8.75 11.69 26.16
CA PHE A 441 9.55 10.55 25.75
C PHE A 441 11.02 10.91 25.45
N ARG A 442 11.90 9.92 25.65
CA ARG A 442 13.36 10.01 25.51
C ARG A 442 13.89 8.84 24.70
N ASN A 443 15.21 8.82 24.49
CA ASN A 443 15.92 7.79 23.72
C ASN A 443 15.28 7.49 22.35
N VAL A 444 14.87 8.54 21.63
CA VAL A 444 14.16 8.41 20.34
C VAL A 444 15.10 7.86 19.28
N GLN A 445 14.77 6.68 18.77
CA GLN A 445 15.51 5.97 17.72
C GLN A 445 14.65 5.92 16.46
N VAL A 446 15.30 6.00 15.29
CA VAL A 446 14.63 6.05 13.99
C VAL A 446 15.23 4.97 13.09
N CYS A 447 14.39 4.08 12.58
CA CYS A 447 14.78 3.01 11.66
C CYS A 447 14.11 3.25 10.31
N ARG A 448 14.91 3.27 9.23
CA ARG A 448 14.42 3.34 7.85
C ARG A 448 14.36 1.93 7.28
N THR A 449 13.18 1.47 6.87
CA THR A 449 12.99 0.12 6.31
C THR A 449 13.46 0.03 4.86
N GLY A 450 13.46 1.16 4.14
CA GLY A 450 13.59 1.18 2.68
C GLY A 450 12.30 0.82 1.93
N LYS A 451 11.17 0.74 2.63
CA LYS A 451 9.83 0.42 2.12
C LYS A 451 8.89 1.64 2.15
N SER A 452 7.57 1.45 2.18
CA SER A 452 6.58 2.55 2.20
C SER A 452 6.50 3.27 3.55
N TYR A 453 6.69 2.52 4.64
CA TYR A 453 6.61 3.01 6.02
C TYR A 453 7.92 2.77 6.77
N ASP A 454 8.24 3.68 7.69
CA ASP A 454 9.42 3.62 8.54
C ASP A 454 9.01 3.63 10.03
N ALA A 455 9.92 3.24 10.92
CA ALA A 455 9.64 3.05 12.34
C ALA A 455 10.40 4.05 13.24
N ILE A 456 9.75 4.53 14.31
CA ILE A 456 10.35 5.39 15.33
C ILE A 456 9.99 4.84 16.72
N LEU A 457 10.98 4.45 17.52
CA LEU A 457 10.79 3.97 18.89
C LEU A 457 11.26 5.03 19.89
N ALA A 458 10.48 5.28 20.94
CA ALA A 458 10.85 6.17 22.05
C ALA A 458 10.36 5.62 23.40
N ILE A 459 11.06 5.95 24.48
CA ILE A 459 10.91 5.33 25.82
C ILE A 459 10.48 6.38 26.87
N ARG A 460 9.72 5.98 27.90
CA ARG A 460 9.38 6.79 29.08
C ARG A 460 10.48 6.76 30.14
#